data_AF-A0AA42BEV4-F1
#
_entry.id   AF-A0AA42BEV4-F1
#
_cell.length_a   1.000
_cell.length_b   1.000
_cell.length_c   1.000
_cell.angle_alpha   90.00
_cell.angle_beta   90.00
_cell.angle_gamma   90.00
#
_symmetry.space_group_name_H-M   'P 1'
#
loop_
_entity.id
_entity.type
_entity.pdbx_description
1 polymer ?
#
loop_
_entity_poly.entity_id
_entity_poly.type
_entity_poly.pdbx_seq_one_letter_code
_entity_poly.pdbx_strand_id
1 'polypeptide(L)' 'MNVAIYQPEAMPMAIVSFTPGIDAMQAAKQAVPAGVPFWIVPKSEIDALYADHGAYRDAWEASETSIGRKPDGVGEA' A
#
# COMPACT_ATOMS: atom_id res chain seq x y z
N MET A 1 5.57 12.27 -2.86
CA MET A 1 4.58 11.93 -1.82
C MET A 1 4.55 10.43 -1.70
N ASN A 2 4.61 9.89 -0.49
CA ASN A 2 4.58 8.46 -0.25
C ASN A 2 3.16 8.02 0.12
N VAL A 3 2.85 6.77 -0.20
CA VAL A 3 1.58 6.12 0.16
C VAL A 3 1.86 4.75 0.74
N ALA A 4 0.96 4.26 1.59
CA ALA A 4 0.91 2.85 1.98
C ALA A 4 -0.13 2.12 1.13
N ILE A 5 0.27 1.00 0.53
CA ILE A 5 -0.60 0.02 -0.09
C ILE A 5 -0.79 -1.14 0.89
N TYR A 6 -2.03 -1.59 1.07
CA TYR A 6 -2.35 -2.80 1.84
C TYR A 6 -3.67 -3.41 1.37
N GLN A 7 -3.95 -4.64 1.77
CA GLN A 7 -5.22 -5.30 1.46
C GLN A 7 -5.74 -6.02 2.71
N PRO A 8 -6.85 -5.55 3.30
CA PRO A 8 -7.54 -6.27 4.36
C PRO A 8 -8.13 -7.59 3.85
N GLU A 9 -8.33 -8.55 4.75
CA GLU A 9 -8.95 -9.84 4.41
C GLU A 9 -10.32 -9.63 3.75
N ALA A 10 -10.53 -10.29 2.61
CA ALA A 10 -11.76 -10.24 1.80
C ALA A 10 -12.19 -8.83 1.32
N MET A 11 -11.28 -7.84 1.30
CA MET A 11 -11.55 -6.50 0.77
C MET A 11 -10.64 -6.17 -0.41
N PRO A 12 -11.04 -5.22 -1.28
CA PRO A 12 -10.16 -4.67 -2.30
C PRO A 12 -8.93 -3.98 -1.68
N MET A 13 -7.89 -3.81 -2.50
CA MET A 13 -6.67 -3.11 -2.11
C MET A 13 -6.92 -1.64 -1.75
N ALA A 14 -6.44 -1.24 -0.58
CA ALA A 14 -6.50 0.11 -0.05
C ALA A 14 -5.17 0.86 -0.25
N ILE A 15 -5.27 2.18 -0.43
CA ILE A 15 -4.14 3.08 -0.58
C ILE A 15 -4.36 4.27 0.36
N VAL A 16 -3.43 4.50 1.27
CA VAL A 16 -3.44 5.66 2.17
C VAL A 16 -2.30 6.59 1.79
N SER A 17 -2.63 7.85 1.50
CA SER A 17 -1.64 8.88 1.17
C SER A 17 -1.18 9.63 2.42
N PHE A 18 0.13 9.89 2.52
CA PHE A 18 0.69 10.65 3.63
C PHE A 18 1.10 12.05 3.20
N THR A 19 0.86 13.04 4.08
CA THR A 19 1.33 14.40 3.85
C THR A 19 2.85 14.44 3.79
N PRO A 20 3.46 15.20 2.85
CA PRO A 20 4.91 15.38 2.82
C PRO A 20 5.47 15.85 4.17
N GLY A 21 6.60 15.26 4.59
CA GLY A 21 7.24 15.58 5.87
C GLY A 21 6.79 14.75 7.06
N ILE A 22 5.75 13.91 6.92
CA ILE A 22 5.40 12.89 7.91
C ILE A 22 6.29 11.65 7.71
N ASP A 23 6.67 11.00 8.81
CA ASP A 23 7.26 9.66 8.76
C ASP A 23 6.22 8.65 8.25
N ALA A 24 6.36 8.27 6.97
CA ALA A 24 5.45 7.35 6.30
C ALA A 24 5.41 5.97 6.97
N MET A 25 6.49 5.52 7.62
CA MET A 25 6.53 4.24 8.32
C MET A 25 5.65 4.27 9.56
N GLN A 26 5.84 5.28 10.41
CA GLN A 26 5.03 5.45 11.60
C GLN A 26 3.56 5.68 11.24
N ALA A 27 3.29 6.51 10.23
CA ALA A 27 1.93 6.76 9.77
C ALA A 27 1.25 5.51 9.20
N ALA A 28 1.98 4.67 8.45
CA ALA A 28 1.46 3.41 7.93
C ALA A 28 1.12 2.43 9.05
N LYS A 29 1.99 2.28 10.06
CA LYS A 29 1.73 1.40 11.22
C LYS A 29 0.44 1.75 11.96
N GLN A 30 0.10 3.04 12.03
CA GLN A 30 -1.13 3.52 12.68
C GLN A 30 -2.36 3.46 11.77
N ALA A 31 -2.20 3.68 10.47
CA ALA A 31 -3.31 3.74 9.52
C ALA A 31 -3.73 2.37 8.98
N VAL A 32 -2.81 1.40 8.94
CA VAL A 32 -3.05 0.06 8.44
C VAL A 32 -3.60 -0.81 9.58
N PRO A 33 -4.66 -1.63 9.34
CA PRO A 33 -5.20 -2.51 10.38
C PRO A 33 -4.14 -3.44 10.98
N ALA A 34 -4.28 -3.74 12.27
CA ALA A 34 -3.34 -4.59 13.00
C ALA A 34 -3.10 -5.93 12.28
N GLY A 35 -1.82 -6.30 12.14
CA GLY A 35 -1.40 -7.55 11.51
C GLY A 35 -1.52 -7.58 9.98
N VAL A 36 -2.04 -6.53 9.34
CA VAL A 36 -2.12 -6.46 7.88
C VAL A 36 -0.77 -5.94 7.34
N PRO A 37 -0.11 -6.66 6.40
CA PRO A 37 1.12 -6.20 5.78
C PRO A 37 0.87 -4.98 4.88
N PHE A 38 1.86 -4.08 4.82
CA PHE A 38 1.81 -2.92 3.95
C PHE A 38 3.14 -2.64 3.24
N TRP A 39 3.03 -1.91 2.13
CA TRP A 39 4.15 -1.42 1.33
C TRP A 39 4.07 0.08 1.20
N ILE A 40 5.16 0.77 1.51
CA ILE A 40 5.34 2.20 1.31
C ILE A 40 5.99 2.40 -0.05
N VAL A 41 5.27 3.07 -0.96
CA VAL A 41 5.78 3.40 -2.29
C VAL A 41 5.58 4.89 -2.60
N PRO A 42 6.40 5.47 -3.48
CA PRO A 42 6.09 6.75 -4.10
C PRO A 42 4.76 6.69 -4.85
N LYS A 43 3.93 7.74 -4.72
CA LYS A 43 2.66 7.84 -5.47
C LYS A 43 2.85 7.69 -6.99
N SER A 44 3.98 8.14 -7.53
CA SER A 44 4.30 7.99 -8.96
C SER A 44 4.39 6.54 -9.41
N GLU A 45 4.80 5.62 -8.54
CA GLU A 45 4.86 4.18 -8.86
C GLU A 45 3.47 3.56 -8.89
N ILE A 46 2.57 4.01 -8.01
CA ILE A 46 1.15 3.65 -8.09
C ILE A 46 0.60 4.09 -9.45
N ASP A 47 0.76 5.37 -9.78
CA ASP A 47 0.16 5.93 -10.99
C ASP A 47 0.69 5.23 -12.26
N ALA A 48 1.97 4.81 -12.27
CA ALA A 48 2.57 3.99 -13.33
C ALA A 48 1.97 2.58 -13.41
N LEU A 49 1.85 1.88 -12.28
CA LEU A 49 1.22 0.57 -12.23
C LEU A 49 -0.25 0.65 -12.70
N TYR A 50 -0.99 1.70 -12.33
CA TYR A 50 -2.37 1.92 -12.81
C TYR A 50 -2.45 2.14 -14.32
N ALA A 51 -1.46 2.81 -14.91
CA ALA A 51 -1.38 3.05 -16.35
C ALA A 51 -1.12 1.75 -17.13
N ASP A 52 -0.27 0.86 -16.59
CA ASP A 52 0.11 -0.41 -17.24
C ASP A 52 -0.96 -1.50 -17.09
N HIS A 53 -1.67 -1.55 -15.96
CA HIS A 53 -2.66 -2.60 -15.67
C HIS A 53 -4.11 -2.24 -16.02
N GLY A 54 -4.35 -1.05 -16.58
CA GLY A 54 -5.63 -0.61 -17.15
C GLY A 54 -6.82 -0.74 -16.21
N ALA A 55 -7.14 0.29 -15.41
CA ALA A 55 -8.38 0.46 -14.62
C ALA A 55 -8.81 -0.64 -13.62
N TYR A 56 -8.28 -1.86 -13.66
CA TYR A 56 -8.70 -2.97 -12.79
C TYR A 56 -7.97 -2.95 -11.45
N ARG A 57 -8.13 -1.86 -10.68
CA ARG A 57 -7.65 -1.75 -9.29
C ARG A 57 -8.10 -2.95 -8.45
N ASP A 58 -9.31 -3.42 -8.70
CA ASP A 58 -9.92 -4.53 -7.96
C ASP A 58 -9.27 -5.89 -8.27
N ALA A 59 -8.51 -6.00 -9.36
CA ALA A 59 -7.75 -7.18 -9.72
C ALA A 59 -6.32 -7.18 -9.14
N TRP A 60 -5.92 -6.11 -8.44
CA TRP A 60 -4.62 -6.07 -7.77
C TRP A 60 -4.68 -6.77 -6.42
N GLU A 61 -3.68 -7.60 -6.20
CA GLU A 61 -3.41 -8.20 -4.90
C GLU A 61 -2.22 -7.48 -4.25
N ALA A 62 -2.39 -7.03 -3.00
CA ALA A 62 -1.27 -6.55 -2.21
C ALA A 62 -0.55 -7.74 -1.57
N SER A 63 0.28 -8.42 -2.36
CA SER A 63 1.06 -9.59 -1.95
C SER A 63 2.54 -9.46 -2.32
N GLU A 64 3.41 -10.21 -1.63
CA GLU A 64 4.85 -10.22 -1.96
C GLU A 64 5.12 -10.59 -3.42
N THR A 65 4.32 -11.51 -3.96
CA THR A 65 4.45 -11.98 -5.34
C THR A 65 4.04 -10.90 -6.34
N SER A 66 2.89 -10.24 -6.12
CA SER A 66 2.37 -9.24 -7.05
C SER A 66 3.15 -7.92 -7.01
N ILE A 67 3.57 -7.51 -5.81
CA ILE A 67 4.38 -6.29 -5.63
C ILE A 67 5.87 -6.55 -5.94
N GLY A 68 6.29 -7.81 -5.96
CA GLY A 68 7.66 -8.21 -6.28
C GLY A 68 8.69 -7.92 -5.18
N ARG A 69 8.24 -7.58 -3.96
CA ARG A 69 9.09 -7.34 -2.80
C ARG A 69 8.36 -7.58 -1.48
N LYS A 70 9.14 -7.79 -0.42
CA LYS A 70 8.63 -7.96 0.96
C LYS A 70 7.91 -6.70 1.47
N PRO A 71 6.93 -6.83 2.38
CA PRO A 71 6.27 -5.70 3.01
C PRO A 71 7.29 -4.84 3.76
N ASP A 72 7.04 -3.53 3.79
CA ASP A 72 7.84 -2.59 4.57
C ASP A 72 7.49 -2.70 6.07
N GLY A 73 6.28 -3.17 6.39
CA GLY A 73 5.85 -3.44 7.76
C GLY A 73 4.49 -4.12 7.85
N VAL A 74 3.99 -4.23 9.08
CA VAL A 74 2.63 -4.66 9.41
C VAL A 74 1.95 -3.57 10.24
N GLY A 75 0.64 -3.41 10.08
CA GLY A 75 -0.14 -2.51 10.92
C GLY A 75 -0.06 -2.91 12.40
N GLU A 76 -0.05 -1.92 13.28
CA GLU A 76 0.15 -2.13 14.73
C GLU A 76 -1.06 -1.77 15.59
N ALA A 77 -2.02 -0.97 15.07
CA ALA A 77 -3.22 -0.45 15.75
C ALA A 77 -3.03 0.12 17.17
#